data_AF-A0ABD5Q8V6-F1
#
_entry.id   AF-A0ABD5Q8V6-F1
#
_cell.length_a   1.000
_cell.length_b   1.000
_cell.length_c   1.000
_cell.angle_alpha   90.00
_cell.angle_beta   90.00
_cell.angle_gamma   90.00
#
_symmetry.space_group_name_H-M   'P 1'
#
loop_
_entity.id
_entity.type
_entity.pdbx_description
1 polymer ?
#
loop_
_entity_poly.entity_id
_entity_poly.type
_entity_poly.pdbx_seq_one_letter_code
_entity_poly.pdbx_strand_id
1 'polypeptide(L)'
;MTSDDPPTETLDRIDRLALTRRILRDDAVPSETLARAVGSPAVDHAERIERARTSLGMVTGFHPERLESLRSIVDEMSGAAADDAADLLEGLVALQATLVNRTEVAVSDTDLLRFATRRLAGTPTVWKRAYPDIDRVSVAGVSMLTATLEDFLRTVGRQTSVDVSLYLRNGTGPAIVDQLSRQSVTFEPGVDVS
;
A
#
# COMPACT_ATOMS: atom_id res chain seq x y z
N MET A 1 7.25 13.59 -23.47
CA MET A 1 8.48 13.78 -22.70
C MET A 1 8.26 13.04 -21.40
N THR A 2 8.57 11.75 -21.40
CA THR A 2 8.33 10.85 -20.25
C THR A 2 9.41 11.15 -19.22
N SER A 3 9.07 11.83 -18.13
CA SER A 3 9.97 11.85 -16.99
C SER A 3 9.96 10.43 -16.41
N ASP A 4 10.99 9.65 -16.73
CA ASP A 4 11.28 8.33 -16.16
C ASP A 4 11.74 8.44 -14.68
N ASP A 5 11.45 9.57 -14.06
CA ASP A 5 11.74 9.85 -12.67
C ASP A 5 10.53 9.45 -11.81
N PRO A 6 10.77 8.69 -10.74
CA PRO A 6 9.72 8.21 -9.86
C PRO A 6 9.05 9.41 -9.17
N PRO A 7 7.78 9.28 -8.78
CA PRO A 7 7.13 10.33 -8.00
C PRO A 7 7.92 10.57 -6.71
N THR A 8 8.09 11.84 -6.35
CA THR A 8 8.68 12.28 -5.08
C THR A 8 7.68 12.99 -4.18
N GLU A 9 6.48 13.23 -4.71
CA GLU A 9 5.37 13.92 -4.05
C GLU A 9 4.17 12.97 -3.92
N THR A 10 3.27 13.30 -3.00
CA THR A 10 2.02 12.57 -2.78
C THR A 10 0.82 13.48 -2.89
N LEU A 11 -0.32 12.94 -3.32
CA LEU A 11 -1.58 13.66 -3.22
C LEU A 11 -1.94 13.91 -1.75
N ASP A 12 -2.30 15.15 -1.43
CA ASP A 12 -2.90 15.43 -0.15
C ASP A 12 -4.29 14.75 -0.03
N ARG A 13 -4.81 14.71 1.20
CA ARG A 13 -6.06 14.01 1.49
C ARG A 13 -7.26 14.62 0.75
N ILE A 14 -7.33 15.94 0.63
CA ILE A 14 -8.44 16.65 -0.02
C ILE A 14 -8.41 16.35 -1.51
N ASP A 15 -7.25 16.47 -2.13
CA ASP A 15 -7.07 16.22 -3.57
C ASP A 15 -7.37 14.76 -3.93
N ARG A 16 -6.85 13.81 -3.13
CA ARG A 16 -7.14 12.39 -3.32
C ARG A 16 -8.63 12.07 -3.17
N LEU A 17 -9.30 12.67 -2.19
CA LEU A 17 -10.74 12.47 -1.99
C LEU A 17 -11.55 13.09 -3.14
N ALA A 18 -11.14 14.24 -3.66
CA ALA A 18 -11.75 14.86 -4.82
C ALA A 18 -11.59 13.98 -6.08
N LEU A 19 -10.39 13.43 -6.29
CA LEU A 19 -10.12 12.50 -7.39
C LEU A 19 -10.93 11.20 -7.25
N THR A 20 -11.04 10.66 -6.03
CA THR A 20 -11.87 9.47 -5.76
C THR A 20 -13.33 9.73 -6.10
N ARG A 21 -13.90 10.86 -5.66
CA ARG A 21 -15.27 11.25 -5.99
C ARG A 21 -15.47 11.38 -7.50
N ARG A 22 -14.47 11.89 -8.22
CA ARG A 22 -14.52 11.97 -9.69
C ARG A 22 -14.54 10.57 -10.32
N ILE A 23 -13.62 9.69 -9.93
CA ILE A 23 -13.57 8.30 -10.41
C ILE A 23 -14.89 7.57 -10.19
N LEU A 24 -15.50 7.75 -9.01
CA LEU A 24 -16.79 7.14 -8.66
C LEU A 24 -17.98 7.72 -9.43
N ARG A 25 -17.92 8.98 -9.88
CA ARG A 25 -18.98 9.60 -10.72
C ARG A 25 -18.84 9.27 -12.19
N ASP A 26 -17.60 9.12 -12.66
CA ASP A 26 -17.27 8.83 -14.05
C ASP A 26 -17.47 7.32 -14.38
N ASP A 27 -17.92 6.50 -13.41
CA ASP A 27 -18.01 5.04 -13.48
C ASP A 27 -16.74 4.37 -14.06
N ALA A 28 -15.58 4.97 -13.76
CA ALA A 28 -14.28 4.52 -14.24
C ALA A 28 -13.78 3.26 -13.51
N VAL A 29 -14.49 2.84 -12.48
CA VAL A 29 -14.35 1.58 -11.76
C VAL A 29 -15.73 0.93 -11.65
N PRO A 30 -15.84 -0.36 -11.31
CA PRO A 30 -17.12 -1.01 -11.01
C PRO A 30 -17.80 -0.37 -9.77
N SER A 31 -18.37 0.81 -9.93
CA SER A 31 -18.98 1.62 -8.87
C SER A 31 -20.17 0.89 -8.24
N GLU A 32 -20.87 0.07 -9.02
CA GLU A 32 -21.93 -0.82 -8.57
C GLU A 32 -21.44 -1.87 -7.56
N THR A 33 -20.24 -2.44 -7.77
CA THR A 33 -19.61 -3.39 -6.84
C THR A 33 -19.32 -2.71 -5.50
N LEU A 34 -18.72 -1.51 -5.53
CA LEU A 34 -18.53 -0.73 -4.31
C LEU A 34 -19.88 -0.35 -3.67
N ALA A 35 -20.87 0.05 -4.47
CA ALA A 35 -22.19 0.44 -3.98
C ALA A 35 -22.92 -0.70 -3.27
N ARG A 36 -22.75 -1.95 -3.69
CA ARG A 36 -23.28 -3.14 -3.00
C ARG A 36 -22.71 -3.25 -1.58
N ALA A 37 -21.40 -3.05 -1.42
CA ALA A 37 -20.73 -3.17 -0.13
C ALA A 37 -20.91 -1.95 0.81
N VAL A 38 -21.00 -0.73 0.27
CA VAL A 38 -21.00 0.50 1.10
C VAL A 38 -22.30 1.30 1.09
N GLY A 39 -23.22 1.00 0.17
CA GLY A 39 -24.44 1.76 -0.08
C GLY A 39 -24.43 2.49 -1.42
N SER A 40 -25.62 2.74 -1.98
CA SER A 40 -25.81 3.43 -3.25
C SER A 40 -26.37 4.85 -3.04
N PRO A 41 -25.84 5.87 -3.74
CA PRO A 41 -24.75 5.78 -4.71
C PRO A 41 -23.35 5.76 -4.03
N ALA A 42 -22.40 5.01 -4.59
CA ALA A 42 -21.06 4.84 -3.99
C ALA A 42 -20.32 6.18 -3.74
N VAL A 43 -20.57 7.19 -4.58
CA VAL A 43 -19.97 8.54 -4.44
C VAL A 43 -20.29 9.21 -3.10
N ASP A 44 -21.47 8.95 -2.53
CA ASP A 44 -21.89 9.51 -1.24
C ASP A 44 -21.11 8.88 -0.06
N HIS A 45 -20.42 7.77 -0.34
CA HIS A 45 -19.59 7.04 0.62
C HIS A 45 -18.09 7.16 0.34
N ALA A 46 -17.65 8.10 -0.51
CA ALA A 46 -16.25 8.24 -0.93
C ALA A 46 -15.24 8.31 0.23
N GLU A 47 -15.58 8.93 1.37
CA GLU A 47 -14.70 8.98 2.53
C GLU A 47 -14.53 7.62 3.21
N ARG A 48 -15.58 6.81 3.25
CA ARG A 48 -15.54 5.45 3.79
C ARG A 48 -14.71 4.55 2.87
N ILE A 49 -14.91 4.68 1.56
CA ILE A 49 -14.16 3.97 0.53
C ILE A 49 -12.66 4.33 0.63
N GLU A 50 -12.30 5.62 0.71
CA GLU A 50 -10.90 6.06 0.84
C GLU A 50 -10.23 5.53 2.12
N ARG A 51 -10.98 5.50 3.24
CA ARG A 51 -10.48 4.93 4.49
C ARG A 51 -10.23 3.43 4.35
N ALA A 52 -11.16 2.71 3.73
CA ALA A 52 -11.02 1.28 3.48
C ALA A 52 -9.84 0.97 2.53
N ARG A 53 -9.68 1.75 1.47
CA ARG A 53 -8.53 1.67 0.54
C ARG A 53 -7.21 1.87 1.27
N THR A 54 -7.15 2.88 2.15
CA THR A 54 -5.95 3.16 2.96
C THR A 54 -5.65 1.99 3.90
N SER A 55 -6.66 1.43 4.57
CA SER A 55 -6.50 0.24 5.42
C SER A 55 -6.01 -0.98 4.65
N LEU A 56 -6.58 -1.23 3.47
CA LEU A 56 -6.14 -2.30 2.57
C LEU A 56 -4.66 -2.11 2.19
N GLY A 57 -4.26 -0.88 1.86
CA GLY A 57 -2.87 -0.52 1.59
C GLY A 57 -1.94 -0.72 2.78
N MET A 58 -2.37 -0.43 4.01
CA MET A 58 -1.54 -0.65 5.21
C MET A 58 -1.24 -2.13 5.47
N VAL A 59 -2.19 -3.02 5.17
CA VAL A 59 -2.08 -4.47 5.44
C VAL A 59 -1.42 -5.21 4.30
N THR A 60 -1.72 -4.84 3.05
CA THR A 60 -1.28 -5.59 1.88
C THR A 60 -0.16 -4.89 1.12
N GLY A 61 0.03 -3.58 1.33
CA GLY A 61 0.86 -2.76 0.46
C GLY A 61 0.49 -2.89 -1.01
N PHE A 62 -0.75 -3.30 -1.33
CA PHE A 62 -1.19 -3.69 -2.67
C PHE A 62 -0.18 -4.61 -3.38
N HIS A 63 0.41 -5.56 -2.65
CA HIS A 63 1.31 -6.57 -3.17
C HIS A 63 0.50 -7.76 -3.70
N PRO A 64 0.75 -8.27 -4.91
CA PRO A 64 -0.08 -9.30 -5.53
C PRO A 64 -0.30 -10.53 -4.63
N GLU A 65 0.75 -11.08 -4.03
CA GLU A 65 0.63 -12.27 -3.18
C GLU A 65 -0.18 -12.03 -1.89
N ARG A 66 -0.09 -10.81 -1.32
CA ARG A 66 -0.85 -10.46 -0.10
C ARG A 66 -2.32 -10.19 -0.42
N LEU A 67 -2.58 -9.60 -1.60
CA LEU A 67 -3.94 -9.48 -2.11
C LEU A 67 -4.55 -10.84 -2.40
N GLU A 68 -3.79 -11.75 -3.02
CA GLU A 68 -4.26 -13.11 -3.31
C GLU A 68 -4.52 -13.91 -2.03
N SER A 69 -3.63 -13.82 -1.04
CA SER A 69 -3.86 -14.42 0.27
C SER A 69 -5.13 -13.87 0.94
N LEU A 70 -5.38 -12.56 0.80
CA LEU A 70 -6.59 -11.95 1.33
C LEU A 70 -7.86 -12.41 0.57
N ARG A 71 -7.78 -12.55 -0.76
CA ARG A 71 -8.87 -13.12 -1.58
C ARG A 71 -9.19 -14.55 -1.14
N SER A 72 -8.18 -15.40 -0.96
CA SER A 72 -8.39 -16.77 -0.49
C SER A 72 -9.12 -16.81 0.88
N ILE A 73 -8.77 -15.91 1.81
CA ILE A 73 -9.48 -15.80 3.09
C ILE A 73 -10.94 -15.40 2.89
N VAL A 74 -11.22 -14.47 1.97
CA VAL A 74 -12.59 -14.05 1.64
C VAL A 74 -13.38 -15.19 0.98
N ASP A 75 -12.74 -15.97 0.10
CA ASP A 75 -13.36 -17.12 -0.58
C ASP A 75 -13.72 -18.27 0.39
N GLU A 76 -13.00 -18.38 1.52
CA GLU A 76 -13.31 -19.33 2.59
C GLU A 76 -14.50 -18.88 3.46
N MET A 77 -14.92 -17.62 3.36
CA MET A 77 -16.10 -17.11 4.07
C MET A 77 -17.40 -17.55 3.37
N SER A 78 -18.53 -17.48 4.08
CA SER A 78 -19.84 -17.83 3.50
C SER A 78 -20.92 -16.82 3.86
N GLY A 79 -21.91 -16.72 2.98
CA GLY A 79 -23.07 -15.83 3.12
C GLY A 79 -22.79 -14.39 2.67
N ALA A 80 -23.77 -13.51 2.89
CA ALA A 80 -23.75 -12.14 2.37
C ALA A 80 -22.52 -11.32 2.81
N ALA A 81 -21.95 -11.61 3.98
CA ALA A 81 -20.74 -10.95 4.44
C ALA A 81 -19.50 -11.31 3.59
N ALA A 82 -19.47 -12.50 3.00
CA ALA A 82 -18.41 -12.91 2.07
C ALA A 82 -18.55 -12.14 0.74
N ASP A 83 -19.77 -12.07 0.20
CA ASP A 83 -20.08 -11.32 -1.02
C ASP A 83 -19.71 -9.84 -0.86
N ASP A 84 -20.11 -9.21 0.25
CA ASP A 84 -19.77 -7.80 0.57
C ASP A 84 -18.25 -7.59 0.70
N ALA A 85 -17.53 -8.55 1.30
CA ALA A 85 -16.09 -8.48 1.46
C ALA A 85 -15.35 -8.62 0.12
N ALA A 86 -15.79 -9.54 -0.74
CA ALA A 86 -15.25 -9.73 -2.08
C ALA A 86 -15.47 -8.50 -2.96
N ASP A 87 -16.71 -7.98 -2.96
CA ASP A 87 -17.07 -6.76 -3.68
C ASP A 87 -16.24 -5.57 -3.19
N LEU A 88 -16.10 -5.40 -1.86
CA LEU A 88 -15.28 -4.34 -1.31
C LEU A 88 -13.81 -4.49 -1.70
N LEU A 89 -13.24 -5.69 -1.61
CA LEU A 89 -11.84 -5.95 -1.95
C LEU A 89 -11.54 -5.61 -3.42
N GLU A 90 -12.31 -6.17 -4.36
CA GLU A 90 -12.10 -5.94 -5.79
C GLU A 90 -12.37 -4.49 -6.18
N GLY A 91 -13.39 -3.87 -5.60
CA GLY A 91 -13.69 -2.46 -5.80
C GLY A 91 -12.55 -1.54 -5.33
N LEU A 92 -11.93 -1.83 -4.19
CA LEU A 92 -10.81 -1.05 -3.66
C LEU A 92 -9.51 -1.26 -4.45
N VAL A 93 -9.26 -2.48 -4.95
CA VAL A 93 -8.12 -2.77 -5.84
C VAL A 93 -8.27 -2.01 -7.17
N ALA A 94 -9.44 -2.09 -7.79
CA ALA A 94 -9.73 -1.37 -9.04
C ALA A 94 -9.64 0.15 -8.85
N LEU A 95 -10.12 0.68 -7.71
CA LEU A 95 -9.96 2.09 -7.36
C LEU A 95 -8.50 2.49 -7.21
N GLN A 96 -7.67 1.68 -6.54
CA GLN A 96 -6.24 1.97 -6.42
C GLN A 96 -5.55 2.02 -7.78
N ALA A 97 -5.77 1.02 -8.64
CA ALA A 97 -5.20 1.00 -9.99
C ALA A 97 -5.63 2.23 -10.80
N THR A 98 -6.91 2.61 -10.72
CA THR A 98 -7.43 3.79 -11.42
C THR A 98 -6.86 5.08 -10.86
N LEU A 99 -6.69 5.21 -9.54
CA LEU A 99 -6.05 6.37 -8.93
C LEU A 99 -4.62 6.54 -9.45
N VAL A 100 -3.81 5.48 -9.40
CA VAL A 100 -2.42 5.48 -9.90
C VAL A 100 -2.37 5.92 -11.38
N ASN A 101 -3.28 5.42 -12.21
CA ASN A 101 -3.35 5.78 -13.63
C ASN A 101 -3.86 7.20 -13.92
N ARG A 102 -4.34 7.93 -12.91
CA ARG A 102 -4.95 9.27 -13.06
C ARG A 102 -4.11 10.40 -12.45
N THR A 103 -2.95 10.10 -11.89
CA THR A 103 -2.03 11.09 -11.32
C THR A 103 -0.58 10.78 -11.69
N GLU A 104 0.22 11.83 -11.87
CA GLU A 104 1.68 11.70 -12.09
C GLU A 104 2.45 11.63 -10.77
N VAL A 105 1.83 12.03 -9.65
CA VAL A 105 2.37 11.90 -8.29
C VAL A 105 1.80 10.68 -7.58
N ALA A 106 2.46 10.21 -6.52
CA ALA A 106 2.01 9.04 -5.76
C ALA A 106 0.66 9.32 -5.06
N VAL A 107 -0.22 8.32 -5.00
CA VAL A 107 -1.57 8.50 -4.44
C VAL A 107 -1.51 8.78 -2.93
N SER A 108 -0.55 8.20 -2.22
CA SER A 108 -0.32 8.40 -0.79
C SER A 108 1.12 8.10 -0.42
N ASP A 109 1.51 8.37 0.83
CA ASP A 109 2.83 8.00 1.35
C ASP A 109 3.08 6.49 1.29
N THR A 110 2.03 5.68 1.48
CA THR A 110 2.11 4.23 1.25
C THR A 110 2.49 3.94 -0.20
N ASP A 111 1.88 4.61 -1.15
CA ASP A 111 2.17 4.40 -2.56
C ASP A 111 3.58 4.88 -2.94
N LEU A 112 4.01 6.01 -2.38
CA LEU A 112 5.37 6.51 -2.52
C LEU A 112 6.41 5.52 -1.99
N LEU A 113 6.17 4.92 -0.82
CA LEU A 113 7.04 3.89 -0.27
C LEU A 113 7.07 2.63 -1.16
N ARG A 114 5.96 2.24 -1.80
CA ARG A 114 5.96 1.13 -2.78
C ARG A 114 6.86 1.45 -3.97
N PHE A 115 6.73 2.65 -4.55
CA PHE A 115 7.59 3.10 -5.66
C PHE A 115 9.07 3.13 -5.24
N ALA A 116 9.38 3.69 -4.08
CA ALA A 116 10.73 3.74 -3.54
C ALA A 116 11.30 2.34 -3.30
N THR A 117 10.50 1.42 -2.75
CA THR A 117 10.88 0.01 -2.51
C THR A 117 11.27 -0.67 -3.82
N ARG A 118 10.44 -0.57 -4.86
CA ARG A 118 10.74 -1.20 -6.16
C ARG A 118 11.95 -0.58 -6.84
N ARG A 119 12.07 0.75 -6.83
CA ARG A 119 13.25 1.43 -7.40
C ARG A 119 14.52 1.00 -6.69
N LEU A 120 14.49 0.90 -5.37
CA LEU A 120 15.63 0.46 -4.58
C LEU A 120 15.97 -1.01 -4.87
N ALA A 121 14.98 -1.88 -4.93
CA ALA A 121 15.19 -3.30 -5.23
C ALA A 121 15.75 -3.51 -6.65
N GLY A 122 15.27 -2.77 -7.65
CA GLY A 122 15.75 -2.86 -9.02
C GLY A 122 17.09 -2.17 -9.27
N THR A 123 17.45 -1.16 -8.46
CA THR A 123 18.72 -0.44 -8.59
C THR A 123 19.25 0.00 -7.22
N PRO A 124 19.87 -0.90 -6.45
CA PRO A 124 20.27 -0.59 -5.07
C PRO A 124 21.26 0.57 -4.92
N THR A 125 22.04 0.85 -5.96
CA THR A 125 22.98 1.99 -6.00
C THR A 125 22.30 3.36 -5.90
N VAL A 126 20.99 3.46 -6.16
CA VAL A 126 20.25 4.72 -6.00
C VAL A 126 20.32 5.25 -4.57
N TRP A 127 20.38 4.37 -3.58
CA TRP A 127 20.52 4.77 -2.17
C TRP A 127 21.83 5.52 -1.95
N LYS A 128 22.97 4.89 -2.24
CA LYS A 128 24.29 5.48 -2.03
C LYS A 128 24.50 6.78 -2.83
N ARG A 129 23.85 6.89 -3.99
CA ARG A 129 23.88 8.13 -4.77
C ARG A 129 23.09 9.26 -4.11
N ALA A 130 21.93 8.97 -3.52
CA ALA A 130 21.10 9.97 -2.86
C ALA A 130 21.58 10.31 -1.44
N TYR A 131 22.13 9.31 -0.74
CA TYR A 131 22.51 9.37 0.67
C TYR A 131 23.91 8.76 0.86
N PRO A 132 24.99 9.42 0.37
CA PRO A 132 26.33 8.84 0.32
C PRO A 132 26.92 8.53 1.69
N ASP A 133 26.59 9.35 2.68
CA ASP A 133 27.16 9.30 4.03
C ASP A 133 26.22 8.61 5.04
N ILE A 134 25.07 8.10 4.59
CA ILE A 134 24.11 7.43 5.46
C ILE A 134 24.39 5.93 5.49
N ASP A 135 24.90 5.47 6.63
CA ASP A 135 25.19 4.07 6.93
C ASP A 135 24.12 3.42 7.82
N ARG A 136 23.20 4.21 8.41
CA ARG A 136 22.15 3.72 9.30
C ARG A 136 20.81 4.42 9.12
N VAL A 137 19.75 3.63 9.16
CA VAL A 137 18.35 4.09 9.25
C VAL A 137 17.75 3.60 10.56
N SER A 138 17.30 4.55 11.38
CA SER A 138 16.65 4.27 12.66
C SER A 138 15.20 4.74 12.61
N VAL A 139 14.25 3.81 12.79
CA VAL A 139 12.81 4.14 12.87
C VAL A 139 12.34 3.94 14.30
N ALA A 140 11.94 5.02 14.95
CA ALA A 140 11.62 5.02 16.37
C ALA A 140 10.15 5.28 16.67
N GLY A 141 9.68 4.74 17.81
CA GLY A 141 8.32 4.93 18.30
C GLY A 141 7.27 4.14 17.52
N VAL A 142 7.70 3.11 16.78
CA VAL A 142 6.82 2.29 15.92
C VAL A 142 5.83 1.53 16.79
N SER A 143 4.54 1.86 16.59
CA SER A 143 3.42 1.20 17.28
C SER A 143 2.72 0.18 16.39
N MET A 144 2.85 0.36 15.08
CA MET A 144 2.32 -0.51 14.04
C MET A 144 3.33 -0.49 12.90
N LEU A 145 3.66 -1.67 12.39
CA LEU A 145 4.49 -1.82 11.21
C LEU A 145 3.56 -2.18 10.04
N THR A 146 3.33 -1.22 9.15
CA THR A 146 2.55 -1.47 7.93
C THR A 146 3.35 -2.34 6.97
N ALA A 147 2.68 -3.10 6.12
CA ALA A 147 3.33 -3.95 5.14
C ALA A 147 4.33 -3.17 4.26
N THR A 148 3.95 -1.96 3.83
CA THR A 148 4.81 -1.16 2.97
C THR A 148 6.04 -0.58 3.69
N LEU A 149 5.90 -0.17 4.96
CA LEU A 149 7.07 0.27 5.73
C LEU A 149 8.01 -0.91 6.00
N GLU A 150 7.45 -2.08 6.31
CA GLU A 150 8.23 -3.31 6.45
C GLU A 150 9.00 -3.64 5.17
N ASP A 151 8.32 -3.68 4.03
CA ASP A 151 8.90 -3.97 2.71
C ASP A 151 10.06 -3.03 2.37
N PHE A 152 9.86 -1.71 2.58
CA PHE A 152 10.88 -0.70 2.32
C PHE A 152 12.12 -0.93 3.18
N LEU A 153 11.93 -1.09 4.50
CA LEU A 153 13.02 -1.29 5.45
C LEU A 153 13.77 -2.59 5.22
N ARG A 154 13.06 -3.68 4.91
CA ARG A 154 13.67 -4.96 4.52
C ARG A 154 14.48 -4.80 3.24
N THR A 155 13.99 -4.05 2.26
CA THR A 155 14.71 -3.79 1.00
C THR A 155 15.98 -3.00 1.26
N VAL A 156 15.93 -1.93 2.06
CA VAL A 156 17.12 -1.16 2.48
C VAL A 156 18.15 -2.09 3.14
N GLY A 157 17.75 -2.83 4.17
CA GLY A 157 18.69 -3.67 4.93
C GLY A 157 19.24 -4.87 4.16
N ARG A 158 18.57 -5.33 3.09
CA ARG A 158 19.01 -6.47 2.28
C ARG A 158 19.78 -6.09 1.02
N GLN A 159 19.40 -4.98 0.38
CA GLN A 159 19.94 -4.58 -0.91
C GLN A 159 21.07 -3.56 -0.80
N THR A 160 21.25 -2.97 0.38
CA THR A 160 22.29 -1.96 0.64
C THR A 160 23.17 -2.38 1.81
N SER A 161 24.26 -1.64 2.04
CA SER A 161 25.12 -1.80 3.22
C SER A 161 24.61 -1.04 4.45
N VAL A 162 23.37 -0.54 4.43
CA VAL A 162 22.81 0.32 5.48
C VAL A 162 22.24 -0.53 6.60
N ASP A 163 22.64 -0.23 7.83
CA ASP A 163 22.06 -0.81 9.04
C ASP A 163 20.64 -0.29 9.26
N VAL A 164 19.66 -1.19 9.40
CA VAL A 164 18.27 -0.81 9.72
C VAL A 164 17.93 -1.20 11.15
N SER A 165 17.55 -0.20 11.96
CA SER A 165 17.17 -0.37 13.38
C SER A 165 15.73 0.06 13.63
N LEU A 166 14.93 -0.81 14.25
CA LEU A 166 13.54 -0.54 14.65
C LEU A 166 13.46 -0.39 16.17
N TYR A 167 13.02 0.77 16.66
CA TYR A 167 12.73 1.02 18.08
C TYR A 167 11.22 0.98 18.31
N LEU A 168 10.76 -0.14 18.84
CA LEU A 168 9.34 -0.46 19.02
C LEU A 168 8.83 0.04 20.36
N ARG A 169 7.54 0.40 20.43
CA ARG A 169 6.92 0.74 21.73
C ARG A 169 6.73 -0.51 22.58
N ASN A 170 6.87 -0.37 23.91
CA ASN A 170 6.78 -1.49 24.85
C ASN A 170 5.48 -2.32 24.71
N GLY A 171 4.34 -1.66 24.48
CA GLY A 171 3.04 -2.34 24.37
C GLY A 171 2.81 -3.11 23.08
N THR A 172 3.47 -2.75 21.98
CA THR A 172 3.25 -3.33 20.64
C THR A 172 4.48 -4.06 20.09
N GLY A 173 5.64 -3.84 20.69
CA GLY A 173 6.92 -4.38 20.26
C GLY A 173 6.96 -5.91 20.20
N PRO A 174 6.50 -6.65 21.22
CA PRO A 174 6.50 -8.11 21.18
C PRO A 174 5.72 -8.69 19.99
N ALA A 175 4.55 -8.13 19.68
CA ALA A 175 3.73 -8.58 18.56
C ALA A 175 4.41 -8.29 17.21
N ILE A 176 5.04 -7.12 17.07
CA ILE A 176 5.78 -6.75 15.85
C ILE A 176 7.03 -7.65 15.67
N VAL A 177 7.75 -7.98 16.75
CA VAL A 177 8.89 -8.91 16.68
C VAL A 177 8.45 -10.31 16.26
N ASP A 178 7.34 -10.81 16.81
CA ASP A 178 6.77 -12.11 16.42
C ASP A 178 6.35 -12.11 14.94
N GLN A 179 5.67 -11.07 14.46
CA GLN A 179 5.34 -10.87 13.05
C GLN A 179 6.60 -10.95 12.17
N LEU A 180 7.63 -10.17 12.50
CA LEU A 180 8.88 -10.10 11.73
C LEU A 180 9.62 -11.44 11.66
N SER A 181 9.50 -12.26 12.71
CA SER A 181 10.16 -13.56 12.84
C SER A 181 9.46 -14.68 12.07
N ARG A 182 8.16 -14.55 11.79
CA ARG A 182 7.35 -15.57 11.10
C ARG A 182 7.41 -15.48 9.58
N GLN A 183 7.90 -14.38 9.01
CA GLN A 183 7.96 -14.21 7.55
C GLN A 183 9.13 -14.97 6.92
N SER A 184 8.87 -15.63 5.80
CA SER A 184 9.85 -16.39 5.03
C SER A 184 10.88 -15.48 4.33
N VAL A 185 12.03 -16.07 3.99
CA VAL A 185 13.24 -15.33 3.57
C VAL A 185 13.12 -14.68 2.19
N THR A 186 12.23 -15.13 1.31
CA THR A 186 12.10 -14.56 -0.05
C THR A 186 11.11 -13.40 -0.04
N PHE A 187 11.63 -12.18 0.02
CA PHE A 187 10.83 -10.96 -0.20
C PHE A 187 11.07 -10.49 -1.63
N GLU A 188 10.01 -10.50 -2.44
CA GLU A 188 9.99 -9.79 -3.71
C GLU A 188 9.14 -8.52 -3.56
N PRO A 189 9.57 -7.36 -4.07
CA PRO A 189 8.87 -6.08 -3.89
C PRO A 189 7.56 -5.97 -4.69
N GLY A 190 7.18 -7.02 -5.43
CA GLY A 190 5.99 -7.09 -6.28
C GLY A 190 6.02 -6.12 -7.46
N VAL A 191 5.04 -6.28 -8.35
CA VAL A 191 4.71 -5.30 -9.40
C VAL A 191 3.44 -4.53 -8.99
N ASP A 192 3.15 -3.41 -9.65
CA ASP A 192 1.88 -2.72 -9.40
C ASP A 192 0.69 -3.61 -9.76
N VAL A 193 -0.37 -3.51 -8.95
CA VAL A 193 -1.68 -4.02 -9.33
C VAL A 193 -2.14 -3.23 -10.54
N SER A 194 -2.26 -3.93 -11.67
CA SER A 194 -2.85 -3.41 -12.91
C SER A 194 -4.37 -3.42 -12.84
#